data_AF-A0A9E3DLB3-F1
#
_entry.id   AF-A0A9E3DLB3-F1
#
_cell.length_a   1.000
_cell.length_b   1.000
_cell.length_c   1.000
_cell.angle_alpha   90.00
_cell.angle_beta   90.00
_cell.angle_gamma   90.00
#
_symmetry.space_group_name_H-M   'P 1'
#
loop_
_entity.id
_entity.type
_entity.pdbx_description
1 polymer ?
#
loop_
_entity_poly.entity_id
_entity_poly.type
_entity_poly.pdbx_seq_one_letter_code
_entity_poly.pdbx_strand_id
1 'polypeptide(L)'
;MNAMALGEITKQLAKQALTDQVADILEPKQAKPPGPENLPMAIIGQIQAMQKACKEDQDLIAFCQAGGESIRIVEVYVPTPQLLVITGFDPRNNLTRVISPATSTEVVCKIVKLQPGATPSKIKFITPKES
;
A
#
# COMPACT_ATOMS: atom_id res chain seq x y z
N MET A 1 5.90 -55.70 -32.93
CA MET A 1 5.53 -54.40 -32.34
C MET A 1 6.45 -54.18 -31.15
N ASN A 2 7.38 -53.24 -31.28
CA ASN A 2 8.70 -53.30 -30.64
C ASN A 2 8.73 -52.60 -29.28
N ALA A 3 9.27 -53.26 -28.25
CA ALA A 3 9.54 -52.68 -26.92
C ALA A 3 10.45 -51.43 -26.95
N MET A 4 11.25 -51.28 -28.01
CA MET A 4 12.11 -50.11 -28.24
C MET A 4 11.31 -48.80 -28.45
N ALA A 5 10.13 -48.87 -29.07
CA ALA A 5 9.33 -47.68 -29.36
C ALA A 5 8.71 -47.06 -28.09
N LEU A 6 8.31 -47.90 -27.11
CA LEU A 6 7.73 -47.43 -25.86
C LEU A 6 8.78 -46.83 -24.92
N GLY A 7 10.00 -47.38 -24.91
CA GLY A 7 11.12 -46.86 -24.13
C GLY A 7 11.62 -45.50 -24.64
N GLU A 8 11.56 -45.25 -25.95
CA GLU A 8 11.89 -43.96 -26.55
C GLU A 8 10.84 -42.89 -26.22
N ILE A 9 9.55 -43.24 -26.25
CA ILE A 9 8.46 -42.33 -25.85
C ILE A 9 8.58 -41.93 -24.38
N THR A 10 8.85 -42.87 -23.48
CA THR A 10 9.03 -42.56 -22.05
C THR A 10 10.25 -41.69 -21.79
N LYS A 11 11.35 -41.90 -22.52
CA LYS A 11 12.54 -41.02 -22.44
C LYS A 11 12.26 -39.61 -22.96
N GLN A 12 11.45 -39.46 -24.00
CA GLN A 12 11.04 -38.15 -24.50
C GLN A 12 10.15 -37.42 -23.50
N LEU A 13 9.15 -38.10 -22.92
CA LEU A 13 8.26 -37.51 -21.91
C LEU A 13 9.02 -37.10 -20.64
N ALA A 14 9.95 -37.92 -20.16
CA ALA A 14 10.78 -37.58 -19.00
C ALA A 14 11.70 -36.37 -19.27
N LYS A 15 12.29 -36.29 -20.48
CA LYS A 15 13.09 -35.12 -20.87
C LYS A 15 12.24 -33.86 -20.97
N GLN A 16 11.02 -33.97 -21.49
CA GLN A 16 10.13 -32.83 -21.66
C GLN A 16 9.65 -32.29 -20.30
N ALA A 17 9.24 -33.18 -19.39
CA ALA A 17 8.84 -32.80 -18.02
C ALA A 17 10.00 -32.17 -17.22
N LEU A 18 11.23 -32.66 -17.40
CA LEU A 18 12.41 -32.02 -16.80
C LEU A 18 12.64 -30.63 -17.41
N THR A 19 12.58 -30.51 -18.73
CA THR A 19 12.79 -29.22 -19.44
C THR A 19 11.78 -28.17 -19.03
N ASP A 20 10.50 -28.55 -18.86
CA ASP A 20 9.43 -27.66 -18.41
C ASP A 20 9.64 -27.22 -16.95
N GLN A 21 10.09 -28.12 -16.07
CA GLN A 21 10.43 -27.76 -14.68
C GLN A 21 11.65 -26.85 -14.60
N VAL A 22 12.65 -27.01 -15.48
CA VAL A 22 13.79 -26.09 -15.52
C VAL A 22 13.38 -24.74 -16.13
N ALA A 23 12.43 -24.70 -17.06
CA ALA A 23 11.88 -23.45 -17.59
C ALA A 23 11.17 -22.63 -16.50
N ASP A 24 10.33 -23.25 -15.66
CA ASP A 24 9.66 -22.57 -14.53
C ASP A 24 10.65 -22.04 -13.46
N ILE A 25 11.85 -22.65 -13.35
CA ILE A 25 12.90 -22.24 -12.40
C ILE A 25 13.85 -21.20 -13.01
N LEU A 26 14.07 -21.25 -14.33
CA LEU A 26 15.01 -20.39 -15.06
C LEU A 26 14.35 -19.17 -15.70
N GLU A 27 13.02 -19.14 -15.81
CA GLU A 27 12.32 -17.89 -16.03
C GLU A 27 12.61 -17.00 -14.82
N PRO A 28 13.40 -15.92 -14.97
CA PRO A 28 13.42 -14.91 -13.93
C PRO A 28 11.97 -14.49 -13.84
N LYS A 29 11.33 -14.74 -12.70
CA LYS A 29 9.99 -14.22 -12.38
C LYS A 29 10.02 -12.79 -12.87
N GLN A 30 9.42 -12.53 -14.04
CA GLN A 30 9.54 -11.22 -14.65
C GLN A 30 8.97 -10.31 -13.59
N ALA A 31 9.85 -9.51 -12.97
CA ALA A 31 9.40 -8.52 -12.01
C ALA A 31 8.40 -7.73 -12.82
N LYS A 32 7.10 -7.84 -12.46
CA LYS A 32 6.05 -7.10 -13.15
C LYS A 32 6.60 -5.69 -13.30
N PRO A 33 6.69 -5.13 -14.52
CA PRO A 33 7.16 -3.76 -14.70
C PRO A 33 6.41 -2.94 -13.65
N PRO A 34 7.10 -2.12 -12.83
CA PRO A 34 6.47 -1.42 -11.73
C PRO A 34 5.19 -0.82 -12.28
N GLY A 35 4.05 -1.35 -11.80
CA GLY A 35 2.76 -0.88 -12.25
C GLY A 35 2.71 0.63 -12.02
N PRO A 36 1.88 1.38 -12.76
CA PRO A 36 1.74 2.82 -12.55
C PRO A 36 1.66 3.09 -11.04
N GLU A 37 2.61 3.86 -10.53
CA GLU A 37 2.81 4.03 -9.09
C GLU A 37 1.47 4.46 -8.47
N ASN A 38 0.89 3.59 -7.64
CA ASN A 38 -0.38 3.90 -6.98
C ASN A 38 -0.06 4.85 -5.83
N LEU A 39 0.13 6.11 -6.19
CA LEU A 39 0.56 7.18 -5.28
C LEU A 39 -0.32 7.29 -4.03
N PRO A 40 -1.67 7.17 -4.09
CA PRO A 40 -2.49 7.04 -2.89
C PRO A 40 -2.02 5.94 -1.94
N MET A 41 -1.73 4.75 -2.47
CA MET A 41 -1.27 3.61 -1.68
C MET A 41 0.15 3.81 -1.14
N ALA A 42 1.03 4.47 -1.90
CA ALA A 42 2.37 4.82 -1.43
C ALA A 42 2.30 5.81 -0.24
N ILE A 43 1.47 6.86 -0.33
CA ILE A 43 1.22 7.81 0.75
C ILE A 43 0.69 7.08 2.00
N ILE A 44 -0.32 6.22 1.83
CA ILE A 44 -0.87 5.41 2.93
C ILE A 44 0.19 4.52 3.55
N GLY A 45 0.99 3.82 2.73
CA GLY A 45 2.05 2.93 3.21
C GLY A 45 3.09 3.67 4.06
N GLN A 46 3.46 4.89 3.67
CA GLN A 46 4.37 5.72 4.47
C GLN A 46 3.75 6.10 5.82
N ILE A 47 2.49 6.57 5.85
CA ILE A 47 1.82 6.94 7.11
C ILE A 47 1.69 5.71 8.02
N GLN A 48 1.32 4.55 7.47
CA GLN A 48 1.22 3.29 8.22
C GLN A 48 2.57 2.84 8.80
N ALA A 49 3.64 2.95 8.01
CA ALA A 49 4.99 2.65 8.48
C ALA A 49 5.41 3.57 9.64
N MET A 50 5.10 4.87 9.53
CA MET A 50 5.35 5.85 10.61
C MET A 50 4.52 5.56 11.86
N GLN A 51 3.24 5.18 11.73
CA GLN A 51 2.42 4.77 12.87
C GLN A 51 2.98 3.53 13.56
N LYS A 52 3.47 2.55 12.80
CA LYS A 52 4.09 1.34 13.34
C LYS A 52 5.42 1.61 14.05
N ALA A 53 6.15 2.65 13.62
CA ALA A 53 7.43 3.04 14.22
C ALA A 53 7.28 3.84 15.53
N CYS A 54 6.07 4.31 15.87
CA CYS A 54 5.83 5.02 17.12
C CYS A 54 5.98 4.08 18.33
N LYS A 55 6.69 4.54 19.35
CA LYS A 55 6.83 3.87 20.65
C LYS A 55 5.53 4.00 21.47
N GLU A 56 5.44 3.26 22.58
CA GLU A 56 4.29 3.28 23.49
C GLU A 56 3.99 4.68 24.08
N ASP A 57 5.01 5.52 24.20
CA ASP A 57 4.90 6.90 24.70
C ASP A 57 4.84 7.94 23.57
N GLN A 58 4.59 7.50 22.34
CA GLN A 58 4.53 8.34 21.14
C GLN A 58 3.24 8.16 20.36
N ASP A 59 2.81 9.25 19.70
CA ASP A 59 1.71 9.24 18.75
C ASP A 59 2.14 9.88 17.44
N LEU A 60 1.52 9.46 16.34
CA LEU A 60 1.67 10.09 15.03
C LEU A 60 0.49 11.02 14.76
N ILE A 61 0.77 12.30 14.60
CA ILE A 61 -0.23 13.28 14.15
C ILE A 61 0.11 13.66 12.71
N ALA A 62 -0.82 13.39 11.79
CA ALA A 62 -0.70 13.82 10.40
C ALA A 62 -1.61 15.01 10.10
N PHE A 63 -1.15 15.88 9.21
CA PHE A 63 -1.87 17.05 8.73
C PHE A 63 -1.86 17.09 7.21
N CYS A 64 -2.92 17.63 6.59
CA CYS A 64 -2.86 18.10 5.21
C CYS A 64 -3.19 19.59 5.17
N GLN A 65 -2.74 20.26 4.10
CA GLN A 65 -3.04 21.67 3.88
C GLN A 65 -4.21 21.80 2.90
N ALA A 66 -5.19 22.65 3.24
CA ALA A 66 -6.32 22.96 2.37
C ALA A 66 -6.71 24.43 2.53
N GLY A 67 -6.52 25.23 1.48
CA GLY A 67 -6.98 26.63 1.48
C GLY A 67 -6.35 27.53 2.57
N GLY A 68 -5.13 27.21 3.01
CA GLY A 68 -4.45 27.91 4.10
C GLY A 68 -4.76 27.36 5.50
N GLU A 69 -5.64 26.36 5.60
CA GLU A 69 -5.93 25.65 6.85
C GLU A 69 -5.15 24.34 6.93
N SER A 70 -4.65 24.03 8.12
CA SER A 70 -4.00 22.76 8.43
C SER A 70 -5.04 21.82 9.06
N ILE A 71 -5.41 20.77 8.34
CA ILE A 71 -6.42 19.80 8.76
C ILE A 71 -5.76 18.61 9.45
N ARG A 72 -6.08 18.35 10.71
CA ARG A 72 -5.60 17.17 11.44
C ARG A 72 -6.32 15.93 10.91
N ILE A 73 -5.58 15.04 10.28
CA ILE A 73 -6.10 13.85 9.61
C ILE A 73 -6.55 12.80 10.63
N VAL A 74 -7.73 12.21 10.42
CA VAL A 74 -8.21 11.05 11.18
C VAL A 74 -8.62 9.88 10.29
N GLU A 75 -8.96 10.13 9.02
CA GLU A 75 -9.27 9.09 8.04
C GLU A 75 -8.79 9.51 6.64
N VAL A 76 -8.28 8.55 5.88
CA VAL A 76 -7.94 8.69 4.46
C VAL A 76 -8.71 7.65 3.67
N TYR A 77 -9.53 8.10 2.73
CA TYR A 77 -10.28 7.27 1.80
C TYR A 77 -9.73 7.45 0.37
N VAL A 78 -9.50 6.32 -0.31
CA VAL A 78 -9.03 6.27 -1.69
C VAL A 78 -10.18 5.77 -2.57
N PRO A 79 -11.01 6.65 -3.16
CA PRO A 79 -12.08 6.23 -4.07
C PRO A 79 -11.56 5.73 -5.41
N THR A 80 -10.45 6.30 -5.89
CA THR A 80 -9.81 5.96 -7.17
C THR A 80 -8.30 6.03 -7.04
N PRO A 81 -7.51 5.43 -7.97
CA PRO A 81 -6.05 5.51 -7.93
C PRO A 81 -5.46 6.91 -8.11
N GLN A 82 -6.26 7.95 -8.38
CA GLN A 82 -5.80 9.33 -8.57
C GLN A 82 -6.24 10.29 -7.46
N LEU A 83 -7.19 9.88 -6.61
CA LEU A 83 -7.89 10.79 -5.71
C LEU A 83 -7.76 10.35 -4.25
N LEU A 84 -7.52 11.32 -3.36
CA LEU A 84 -7.58 11.18 -1.92
C LEU A 84 -8.75 11.99 -1.37
N VAL A 85 -9.51 11.37 -0.48
CA VAL A 85 -10.49 12.05 0.38
C VAL A 85 -9.99 11.94 1.81
N ILE A 86 -9.51 13.07 2.35
CA ILE A 86 -8.98 13.16 3.70
C ILE A 86 -10.05 13.74 4.60
N THR A 87 -10.42 13.00 5.64
CA THR A 87 -11.31 13.48 6.71
C THR A 87 -10.48 13.85 7.93
N GLY A 88 -10.78 15.00 8.52
CA GLY A 88 -10.04 15.53 9.66
C GLY A 88 -10.77 16.66 10.36
N PHE A 89 -10.05 17.33 11.26
CA PHE A 89 -10.54 18.52 11.97
C PHE A 89 -9.69 19.73 11.62
N ASP A 90 -10.33 20.86 11.32
CA ASP A 90 -9.67 22.15 11.12
C ASP A 90 -9.22 22.76 12.48
N PRO A 91 -8.51 23.89 12.50
CA PRO A 91 -8.13 24.56 13.75
C PRO A 91 -9.31 25.03 14.63
N ARG A 92 -10.53 25.10 14.06
CA ARG A 92 -11.77 25.46 14.74
C ARG A 92 -12.56 24.23 15.21
N ASN A 93 -11.97 23.04 15.08
CA ASN A 93 -12.56 21.75 15.42
C ASN A 93 -13.80 21.37 14.59
N ASN A 94 -13.92 21.90 13.36
CA ASN A 94 -14.94 21.48 12.41
C ASN A 94 -14.49 20.23 11.68
N LEU A 95 -15.40 19.25 11.57
CA LEU A 95 -15.18 18.08 10.72
C LEU A 95 -15.07 18.53 9.26
N THR A 96 -13.91 18.30 8.67
CA THR A 96 -13.54 18.79 7.34
C THR A 96 -13.16 17.62 6.44
N ARG A 97 -13.59 17.67 5.17
CA ARG A 97 -13.22 16.71 4.13
C ARG A 97 -12.47 17.44 3.02
N VAL A 98 -11.22 17.05 2.79
CA VAL A 98 -10.38 17.55 1.70
C VAL A 98 -10.39 16.52 0.57
N ILE A 99 -10.82 16.94 -0.62
CA ILE A 99 -10.82 16.11 -1.82
C ILE A 99 -9.71 16.65 -2.72
N SER A 100 -8.69 15.86 -2.98
CA SER A 100 -7.52 16.33 -3.75
C SER A 100 -6.88 15.21 -4.59
N PRO A 101 -6.29 15.55 -5.75
CA PRO A 101 -5.45 14.62 -6.49
C PRO A 101 -4.24 14.20 -5.66
N ALA A 102 -3.94 12.90 -5.62
CA ALA A 102 -2.83 12.36 -4.83
C ALA A 102 -1.47 12.98 -5.19
N THR A 103 -1.31 13.44 -6.44
CA THR A 103 -0.10 14.12 -6.94
C THR A 103 0.11 15.52 -6.35
N SER A 104 -0.92 16.13 -5.79
CA SER A 104 -0.89 17.49 -5.21
C SER A 104 -1.13 17.51 -3.72
N THR A 105 -1.51 16.37 -3.13
CA THR A 105 -1.76 16.25 -1.70
C THR A 105 -0.44 16.22 -0.94
N GLU A 106 -0.21 17.22 -0.09
CA GLU A 106 0.87 17.18 0.88
C GLU A 106 0.35 16.65 2.23
N VAL A 107 1.08 15.69 2.81
CA VAL A 107 0.83 15.19 4.16
C VAL A 107 2.04 15.45 5.03
N VAL A 108 1.83 16.20 6.11
CA VAL A 108 2.86 16.51 7.12
C VAL A 108 2.64 15.62 8.33
N CYS A 109 3.58 14.73 8.60
CA CYS A 109 3.54 13.82 9.74
C CYS A 109 4.45 14.30 10.87
N LYS A 110 3.95 14.31 12.10
CA LYS A 110 4.69 14.71 13.32
C LYS A 110 4.56 13.62 14.38
N ILE A 111 5.69 13.18 14.92
CA ILE A 111 5.72 12.29 16.09
C ILE A 111 5.70 13.16 17.34
N VAL A 112 4.75 12.91 18.23
CA VAL A 112 4.58 13.64 19.50
C VAL A 112 4.66 12.68 20.68
N LYS A 113 4.95 13.19 21.87
CA LYS A 113 4.83 12.42 23.11
C LYS A 113 3.35 12.29 23.50
N LEU A 114 2.93 11.08 23.87
CA LEU A 114 1.61 10.84 24.42
C LEU A 114 1.50 11.47 25.81
N GLN A 115 0.36 12.08 26.08
CA GLN A 115 -0.03 12.45 27.43
C GLN A 115 -0.25 11.18 28.26
N PRO A 116 0.10 11.16 29.56
CA PRO A 116 -0.17 10.01 30.42
C PRO A 116 -1.64 9.58 30.37
N GLY A 117 -1.90 8.31 30.07
CA GLY A 117 -3.26 7.75 29.95
C GLY A 117 -3.99 8.04 28.63
N ALA A 118 -3.38 8.77 27.69
CA ALA A 118 -3.96 8.99 26.37
C ALA A 118 -3.74 7.79 25.44
N THR A 119 -4.70 7.54 24.56
CA THR A 119 -4.59 6.53 23.50
C THR A 119 -4.03 7.14 22.21
N PRO A 120 -3.19 6.41 21.45
CA PRO A 120 -2.71 6.88 20.15
C PRO A 120 -3.85 7.14 19.16
N SER A 121 -3.77 8.26 18.45
CA SER A 121 -4.73 8.68 17.44
C SER A 121 -4.48 7.92 16.14
N LYS A 122 -5.02 6.70 16.03
CA LYS A 122 -4.84 5.91 14.80
C LYS A 122 -5.60 6.54 13.63
N ILE A 123 -4.89 6.83 12.54
CA ILE A 123 -5.50 7.23 11.27
C ILE A 123 -6.12 5.99 10.62
N LYS A 124 -7.38 6.11 10.21
CA LYS A 124 -8.10 5.04 9.52
C LYS A 124 -7.85 5.14 8.01
N PHE A 125 -7.66 4.00 7.36
CA PHE A 125 -7.50 3.92 5.91
C PHE A 125 -8.64 3.12 5.30
N ILE A 126 -9.29 3.68 4.28
CA ILE A 126 -10.32 3.01 3.49
C ILE A 126 -9.79 2.96 2.05
N THR A 127 -9.48 1.76 1.58
CA THR A 127 -9.04 1.51 0.21
C THR A 127 -10.15 0.82 -0.56
N PRO A 128 -10.17 0.89 -1.91
CA PRO A 128 -11.11 0.12 -2.71
C PRO A 128 -10.96 -1.37 -2.36
N LYS A 129 -12.07 -2.08 -2.25
CA LYS A 129 -12.03 -3.54 -2.22
C LYS A 129 -11.61 -3.99 -3.62
N GLU A 130 -10.66 -4.91 -3.71
CA GLU A 130 -10.37 -5.61 -4.96
C GLU A 130 -11.69 -6.24 -5.44
N SER A 131 -12.18 -5.77 -6.59
CA SER A 131 -13.35 -6.30 -7.29
C SER A 131 -12.97 -7.47 -8.17
#